data_AF-A0A252DPA7-F1
#
_entry.id   AF-A0A252DPA7-F1
#
_cell.length_a   1.000
_cell.length_b   1.000
_cell.length_c   1.000
_cell.angle_alpha   90.00
_cell.angle_beta   90.00
_cell.angle_gamma   90.00
#
_symmetry.space_group_name_H-M   'P 1'
#
loop_
_entity.id
_entity.type
_entity.pdbx_description
1 polymer ?
#
loop_
_entity_poly.entity_id
_entity_poly.type
_entity_poly.pdbx_seq_one_letter_code
_entity_poly.pdbx_strand_id
1 'polypeptide(L)'
;MISSQSANILDFNILLEKDNTGKETAIVLEIPECRITSDTRQQALDGVRQLLAERLAKAEIVSLQMELPSNPHPWMKFAGMFKDDPLFAEIAEDIRKQRHETEQESSASDV
;
A
#
# COMPACT_ATOMS: atom_id res chain seq x y z
N MET A 1 31.74 32.00 1.39
CA MET A 1 30.38 31.55 1.07
C MET A 1 30.23 30.16 1.65
N ILE A 2 29.38 29.99 2.66
CA ILE A 2 29.09 28.67 3.23
C ILE A 2 27.88 28.17 2.44
N SER A 3 28.10 27.23 1.52
CA SER A 3 27.00 26.58 0.79
C SER A 3 26.13 25.85 1.80
N SER A 4 24.89 26.31 1.98
CA SER A 4 23.86 25.57 2.69
C SER A 4 23.61 24.26 1.95
N GLN A 5 24.14 23.15 2.46
CA GLN A 5 23.73 21.83 2.00
C GLN A 5 22.25 21.65 2.35
N SER A 6 21.41 21.43 1.34
CA SER A 6 20.04 21.00 1.53
C SER A 6 20.04 19.65 2.26
N ALA A 7 19.47 19.59 3.45
CA ALA A 7 19.28 18.32 4.14
C ALA A 7 18.24 17.51 3.36
N ASN A 8 18.63 16.37 2.80
CA ASN A 8 17.67 15.41 2.27
C ASN A 8 17.00 14.72 3.46
N ILE A 9 15.73 15.06 3.69
CA ILE A 9 14.91 14.43 4.73
C ILE A 9 14.26 13.21 4.10
N LEU A 10 14.50 12.03 4.70
CA LEU A 10 13.88 10.77 4.33
C LEU A 10 13.13 10.24 5.54
N ASP A 11 11.85 9.94 5.33
CA ASP A 11 11.00 9.29 6.33
C ASP A 11 11.06 7.77 6.16
N PHE A 12 11.29 7.07 7.27
CA PHE A 12 11.32 5.62 7.34
C PHE A 12 10.26 5.13 8.32
N ASN A 13 9.56 4.06 7.95
CA ASN A 13 8.57 3.46 8.84
C ASN A 13 9.28 2.51 9.81
N ILE A 14 9.10 2.74 11.10
CA ILE A 14 9.74 1.95 12.16
C ILE A 14 8.69 1.07 12.85
N LEU A 15 8.91 -0.23 12.82
CA LEU A 15 8.22 -1.17 13.69
C LEU A 15 8.92 -1.21 15.05
N LEU A 16 8.16 -1.02 16.12
CA LEU A 16 8.61 -1.15 17.50
C LEU A 16 7.94 -2.35 18.14
N GLU A 17 8.74 -3.32 18.57
CA GLU A 17 8.29 -4.53 19.24
C GLU A 17 8.82 -4.54 20.67
N LYS A 18 7.96 -4.88 21.63
CA LYS A 18 8.35 -5.08 23.01
C LYS A 18 8.38 -6.56 23.34
N ASP A 19 9.49 -7.04 23.89
CA ASP A 19 9.60 -8.44 24.30
C ASP A 19 9.02 -8.69 25.71
N ASN A 20 8.98 -9.96 26.11
CA ASN A 20 8.49 -10.35 27.44
C ASN A 20 9.41 -9.93 28.59
N THR A 21 10.63 -9.47 28.31
CA THR A 21 11.58 -8.92 29.28
C THR A 21 11.43 -7.41 29.44
N GLY A 22 10.61 -6.77 28.59
CA GLY A 22 10.36 -5.35 28.59
C GLY A 22 11.32 -4.55 27.71
N LYS A 23 12.23 -5.20 26.98
CA LYS A 23 13.11 -4.55 26.01
C LYS A 23 12.34 -4.18 24.76
N GLU A 24 12.80 -3.12 24.10
CA GLU A 24 12.20 -2.55 22.91
C GLU A 24 13.12 -2.81 21.71
N THR A 25 12.56 -3.33 20.63
CA THR A 25 13.26 -3.60 19.37
C THR A 25 12.71 -2.67 18.30
N ALA A 26 13.57 -1.84 17.72
CA ALA A 26 13.24 -0.99 16.58
C ALA A 26 13.72 -1.63 15.29
N ILE A 27 12.87 -1.66 14.26
CA ILE A 27 13.11 -2.31 12.97
C ILE A 27 12.69 -1.34 11.86
N VAL A 28 13.58 -1.06 10.91
CA VAL A 28 13.23 -0.29 9.70
C VAL A 28 12.48 -1.22 8.75
N LEU A 29 11.22 -0.91 8.42
CA LEU A 29 10.38 -1.80 7.61
C LEU A 29 10.93 -1.98 6.19
N GLU A 30 11.50 -0.93 5.63
CA GLU A 30 12.11 -0.92 4.30
C GLU A 30 13.42 -1.71 4.27
N ILE A 31 14.07 -1.89 5.43
CA ILE A 31 15.36 -2.55 5.59
C ILE A 31 15.37 -3.38 6.88
N PRO A 32 14.76 -4.58 6.91
CA PRO A 32 14.55 -5.35 8.14
C PRO A 32 15.82 -5.73 8.92
N GLU A 33 16.96 -5.78 8.24
CA GLU A 33 18.30 -5.99 8.81
C GLU A 33 18.78 -4.80 9.66
N CYS A 34 18.24 -3.62 9.40
CA CYS A 34 18.49 -2.42 10.18
C CYS A 34 17.58 -2.44 11.41
N ARG A 35 18.01 -3.19 12.43
CA ARG A 35 17.28 -3.36 13.69
C ARG A 35 18.20 -3.34 14.89
N ILE A 36 17.66 -2.92 16.02
CA ILE A 36 18.37 -2.94 17.31
C ILE A 36 17.39 -3.15 18.45
N THR A 37 17.82 -3.89 19.47
CA THR A 37 17.09 -4.09 20.73
C THR A 37 17.79 -3.32 21.84
N SER A 38 17.02 -2.54 22.59
CA SER A 38 17.50 -1.69 23.68
C SER A 38 16.54 -1.74 24.87
N ASP A 39 16.99 -1.27 26.04
CA ASP A 39 16.18 -1.32 27.27
C ASP A 39 15.01 -0.32 27.26
N THR A 40 15.07 0.71 26.41
CA THR A 40 14.01 1.73 26.30
C THR A 40 13.66 2.05 24.85
N ARG A 41 12.44 2.53 24.65
CA ARG A 41 11.93 3.01 23.35
C ARG A 41 12.87 4.04 22.73
N GLN A 42 13.31 5.02 23.51
CA GLN A 42 14.16 6.10 23.02
C GLN A 42 15.53 5.57 22.59
N GLN A 43 16.15 4.69 23.38
CA GLN A 43 17.42 4.06 23.01
C GLN A 43 17.30 3.19 21.75
N ALA A 44 16.17 2.50 21.56
CA ALA A 44 15.94 1.72 20.34
C ALA A 44 15.82 2.63 19.11
N LEU A 45 15.09 3.75 19.23
CA LEU A 45 14.93 4.74 18.16
C LEU A 45 16.23 5.47 17.81
N ASP A 46 17.02 5.88 18.82
CA ASP A 46 18.30 6.54 18.59
C ASP A 46 19.33 5.56 18.01
N GLY A 47 19.33 4.31 18.49
CA GLY A 47 20.18 3.25 17.97
C GLY A 47 19.88 2.91 16.51
N VAL A 48 18.60 2.75 16.14
CA VAL A 48 18.24 2.44 14.76
C VAL A 48 18.52 3.61 13.82
N ARG A 49 18.37 4.86 14.30
CA ARG A 49 18.77 6.07 13.55
C ARG A 49 20.27 6.07 13.26
N GLN A 50 21.09 5.75 14.25
CA GLN A 50 22.55 5.68 14.08
C GLN A 50 22.94 4.56 13.09
N LEU A 51 22.36 3.37 13.25
CA LEU A 51 22.62 2.22 12.36
C LEU A 51 22.25 2.55 10.90
N LEU A 52 21.12 3.24 10.71
CA LEU A 52 20.65 3.66 9.39
C LEU A 52 21.60 4.71 8.78
N ALA A 53 22.03 5.70 9.57
CA ALA A 53 22.98 6.71 9.13
C ALA A 53 24.33 6.10 8.71
N GLU A 54 24.86 5.16 9.49
CA GLU A 54 26.11 4.46 9.17
C GLU A 54 26.02 3.62 7.91
N ARG A 55 24.87 2.98 7.68
CA ARG A 55 24.61 2.20 6.47
C ARG A 55 24.50 3.12 5.24
N LEU A 56 23.70 4.18 5.33
CA LEU A 56 23.49 5.12 4.22
C LEU A 56 24.74 5.96 3.91
N ALA A 57 25.66 6.13 4.85
CA ALA A 57 26.96 6.75 4.58
C ALA A 57 27.84 5.93 3.62
N LYS A 58 27.54 4.63 3.45
CA LYS A 58 28.32 3.69 2.62
C LYS A 58 27.50 3.09 1.46
N ALA A 59 26.23 3.47 1.34
CA ALA A 59 25.29 2.90 0.40
C ALA A 59 24.55 3.99 -0.34
N GLU A 60 24.18 3.70 -1.59
CA GLU A 60 23.35 4.58 -2.41
C GLU A 60 21.97 3.95 -2.59
N ILE A 61 20.92 4.76 -2.50
CA ILE A 61 19.56 4.34 -2.85
C ILE A 61 19.38 4.61 -4.33
N VAL A 62 19.21 3.54 -5.12
CA VAL A 62 18.98 3.61 -6.56
C VAL A 62 17.58 3.15 -6.91
N SER A 63 16.89 3.92 -7.77
CA SER A 63 15.61 3.52 -8.33
C SER A 63 15.84 2.69 -9.59
N LEU A 64 15.39 1.43 -9.57
CA LEU A 64 15.41 0.57 -10.75
C LEU A 64 13.98 0.42 -11.30
N GLN A 65 13.75 0.95 -12.49
CA GLN A 65 12.51 0.71 -13.22
C GLN A 65 12.59 -0.66 -13.91
N MET A 66 11.53 -1.44 -13.80
CA MET A 66 11.42 -2.74 -14.48
C MET A 66 10.08 -2.85 -15.19
N GLU A 67 10.09 -3.43 -16.39
CA GLU A 67 8.88 -3.83 -17.08
C GLU A 67 8.43 -5.19 -16.55
N LEU A 68 7.22 -5.24 -16.00
CA LEU A 68 6.59 -6.49 -15.64
C LEU A 68 5.88 -7.05 -16.88
N PRO A 69 5.82 -8.39 -17.04
CA PRO A 69 4.98 -8.99 -18.06
C PRO A 69 3.56 -8.43 -17.94
N SER A 70 3.05 -7.84 -19.02
CA SER A 70 1.66 -7.43 -19.08
C SER A 70 0.81 -8.69 -19.14
N ASN A 71 0.37 -9.16 -17.98
CA ASN A 71 -0.68 -10.15 -17.94
C ASN A 71 -1.96 -9.47 -18.42
N PRO A 72 -2.67 -10.03 -19.41
CA PRO A 72 -3.95 -9.48 -19.82
C PRO A 72 -4.86 -9.38 -18.59
N HIS A 73 -5.55 -8.24 -18.44
CA HIS A 73 -6.43 -8.00 -17.30
C HIS A 73 -7.37 -9.21 -17.12
N PRO A 74 -7.59 -9.74 -15.90
CA PRO A 74 -8.36 -10.98 -15.70
C PRO A 74 -9.76 -10.97 -16.33
N TRP A 75 -10.31 -9.78 -16.57
CA TRP A 75 -11.61 -9.57 -17.21
C TRP A 75 -11.56 -9.40 -18.73
N MET A 76 -10.39 -9.30 -19.36
CA MET A 76 -10.28 -9.23 -20.82
C MET A 76 -10.94 -10.44 -21.50
N LYS A 77 -10.89 -11.62 -20.88
CA LYS A 77 -11.57 -12.82 -21.40
C LYS A 77 -13.09 -12.71 -21.52
N PHE A 78 -13.69 -11.72 -20.84
CA PHE A 78 -15.13 -11.47 -20.86
C PHE A 78 -15.51 -10.26 -21.73
N ALA A 79 -14.53 -9.54 -22.29
CA ALA A 79 -14.80 -8.38 -23.13
C ALA A 79 -15.59 -8.80 -24.38
N GLY A 80 -16.80 -8.27 -24.54
CA GLY A 80 -17.67 -8.59 -25.67
C GLY A 80 -18.36 -9.96 -25.60
N MET A 81 -18.30 -10.67 -24.47
CA MET A 81 -18.88 -12.02 -24.30
C MET A 81 -20.35 -12.13 -24.73
N PHE A 82 -21.13 -11.04 -24.63
CA PHE A 82 -22.55 -11.02 -24.98
C PHE A 82 -22.89 -10.13 -26.18
N LYS A 83 -21.89 -9.70 -26.97
CA LYS A 83 -22.10 -8.73 -28.06
C LYS A 83 -23.12 -9.23 -29.09
N ASP A 84 -23.04 -10.51 -29.44
CA ASP A 84 -23.88 -11.14 -30.47
C ASP A 84 -24.95 -12.05 -29.85
N ASP A 85 -25.18 -11.97 -28.53
CA ASP A 85 -26.21 -12.76 -27.85
C ASP A 85 -27.59 -12.13 -28.14
N PRO A 86 -28.50 -12.85 -28.83
CA PRO A 86 -29.81 -12.32 -29.20
C PRO A 86 -30.71 -12.03 -28.00
N LEU A 87 -30.43 -12.63 -26.83
CA LEU A 87 -31.18 -12.41 -25.60
C LEU A 87 -30.64 -11.25 -24.76
N PHE A 88 -29.48 -10.69 -25.12
CA PHE A 88 -28.84 -9.63 -24.32
C PHE A 88 -29.73 -8.41 -24.14
N ALA A 89 -30.46 -8.01 -25.19
CA ALA A 89 -31.35 -6.85 -25.15
C ALA A 89 -32.51 -7.05 -24.16
N GLU A 90 -33.16 -8.22 -24.22
CA GLU A 90 -34.26 -8.61 -23.35
C GLU A 90 -33.82 -8.67 -21.88
N ILE A 91 -32.71 -9.36 -21.61
CA ILE A 91 -32.14 -9.47 -20.27
C ILE A 91 -31.76 -8.08 -19.71
N ALA A 92 -31.18 -7.20 -20.55
CA ALA A 92 -30.82 -5.86 -20.12
C ALA A 92 -32.05 -5.00 -19.80
N GLU A 93 -33.17 -5.19 -20.50
CA GLU A 93 -34.44 -4.52 -20.21
C GLU A 93 -35.01 -4.99 -18.87
N ASP A 94 -35.05 -6.30 -18.63
CA ASP A 94 -35.51 -6.88 -17.37
C ASP A 94 -34.69 -6.39 -16.17
N ILE A 95 -33.36 -6.35 -16.30
CA ILE A 95 -32.47 -5.81 -15.26
C ILE A 95 -32.76 -4.33 -14.98
N ARG A 96 -33.03 -3.51 -16.01
CA ARG A 96 -33.37 -2.10 -15.82
C ARG A 96 -34.70 -1.94 -15.10
N LYS A 97 -35.71 -2.72 -15.47
CA LYS A 97 -37.02 -2.73 -14.81
C LYS A 97 -36.89 -3.09 -13.33
N GLN A 98 -36.15 -4.16 -13.01
CA GLN A 98 -35.89 -4.57 -11.63
C GLN A 98 -35.17 -3.49 -10.81
N ARG A 99 -34.19 -2.77 -11.39
CA ARG A 99 -33.53 -1.65 -10.70
C ARG A 99 -34.50 -0.53 -10.36
N HIS A 100 -35.35 -0.14 -11.32
CA HIS A 100 -36.33 0.92 -11.09
C HIS A 100 -37.37 0.55 -10.04
N GLU A 101 -37.82 -0.72 -10.01
CA GLU A 101 -38.73 -1.22 -8.97
C GLU A 101 -38.07 -1.18 -7.58
N THR A 102 -36.81 -1.61 -7.49
CA THR A 102 -36.03 -1.59 -6.24
C THR A 102 -35.76 -0.17 -5.73
N GLU A 103 -35.46 0.77 -6.64
CA GLU A 103 -35.27 2.19 -6.33
C GLU A 103 -36.59 2.85 -5.85
N GLN A 104 -37.72 2.47 -6.44
CA GLN A 104 -39.04 2.93 -6.01
C GLN A 104 -39.41 2.40 -4.63
N GLU A 105 -39.17 1.11 -4.34
CA GLU A 105 -39.39 0.52 -3.02
C GLU A 105 -38.47 1.13 -1.94
N SER A 106 -37.19 1.35 -2.24
CA SER A 106 -36.24 1.99 -1.31
C SER A 106 -36.56 3.46 -1.03
N SER A 107 -37.22 4.16 -1.93
CA SER A 107 -37.68 5.55 -1.72
C SER A 107 -39.02 5.65 -0.97
N ALA A 108 -39.80 4.57 -0.95
CA ALA A 108 -41.09 4.50 -0.25
C ALA A 108 -40.97 4.08 1.22
N SER A 109 -39.81 3.59 1.66
CA SER A 109 -39.53 3.20 3.05
C SER A 109 -38.97 4.33 3.94
N ASP A 110 -38.78 5.54 3.40
CA ASP A 110 -38.27 6.72 4.11
C ASP A 110 -39.34 7.83 4.31
N VAL A 111 -40.65 7.47 4.33
CA VAL A 111 -41.76 8.38 4.70
C VAL A 111 -42.57 7.82 5.87
#